data_AF-A0AAV3Q8W9-F1
#
_entry.id   AF-A0AAV3Q8W9-F1
#
_cell.length_a   1.000
_cell.length_b   1.000
_cell.length_c   1.000
_cell.angle_alpha   90.00
_cell.angle_beta   90.00
_cell.angle_gamma   90.00
#
_symmetry.space_group_name_H-M   'P 1'
#
loop_
_entity.id
_entity.type
_entity.pdbx_description
1 polymer ?
#
loop_
_entity_poly.entity_id
_entity_poly.type
_entity_poly.pdbx_seq_one_letter_code
_entity_poly.pdbx_strand_id
1 'polypeptide(L)'
;MAGFKTISFPCGTLAKIATVTSGRHVSSAEACNELLAYSMILSCCCYTCCIRRKLRKTLNIKGGWFDDFLSHLMCCYCALVQECREVQIRGIGKTIISPPPFQYMEA
;
A
#
# COMPACT_ATOMS: atom_id res chain seq x y z
N MET A 1 28.73 1.54 -19.98
CA MET A 1 28.13 0.25 -20.38
C MET A 1 27.55 -0.53 -19.18
N ALA A 2 26.89 0.15 -18.23
CA ALA A 2 26.29 -0.50 -17.05
C ALA A 2 24.79 -0.81 -17.26
N GLY A 3 24.08 0.03 -18.03
CA GLY A 3 22.63 -0.08 -18.22
C GLY A 3 22.13 -1.35 -18.91
N PHE A 4 22.86 -1.89 -19.90
CA PHE A 4 22.42 -3.07 -20.67
C PHE A 4 22.45 -4.37 -19.83
N LYS A 5 23.43 -4.49 -18.93
CA LYS A 5 23.60 -5.67 -18.06
C LYS A 5 22.53 -5.74 -16.97
N THR A 6 22.07 -4.58 -16.48
CA THR A 6 20.92 -4.46 -15.55
C THR A 6 19.59 -4.85 -16.16
N ILE A 7 19.37 -4.62 -17.47
CA ILE A 7 18.11 -4.98 -18.13
C ILE A 7 17.99 -6.50 -18.28
N SER A 8 19.08 -7.18 -18.62
CA SER A 8 19.07 -8.63 -18.82
C SER A 8 19.13 -9.45 -17.52
N PHE A 9 19.63 -8.87 -16.42
CA PHE A 9 19.76 -9.56 -15.13
C PHE A 9 19.65 -8.59 -13.93
N PRO A 10 18.46 -8.01 -13.69
CA PRO A 10 18.26 -7.01 -12.63
C PRO A 10 18.52 -7.60 -11.24
N CYS A 11 18.19 -8.87 -11.03
CA CYS A 11 18.34 -9.55 -9.74
C CYS A 11 19.80 -9.78 -9.34
N GLY A 12 20.69 -10.12 -10.27
CA GLY A 12 22.12 -10.23 -9.95
C GLY A 12 22.76 -8.88 -9.67
N THR A 13 22.28 -7.82 -10.33
CA THR A 13 22.75 -6.47 -10.02
C THR A 13 22.31 -6.05 -8.62
N LEU A 14 21.03 -6.27 -8.28
CA LEU A 14 20.49 -5.99 -6.95
C LEU A 14 21.18 -6.84 -5.87
N ALA A 15 21.40 -8.13 -6.11
CA ALA A 15 22.12 -9.01 -5.19
C ALA A 15 23.55 -8.53 -4.92
N LYS A 16 24.26 -8.07 -5.96
CA LYS A 16 25.60 -7.50 -5.81
C LYS A 16 25.59 -6.22 -4.96
N ILE A 17 24.64 -5.32 -5.20
CA ILE A 17 24.47 -4.10 -4.41
C ILE A 17 24.13 -4.46 -2.96
N ALA A 18 23.11 -5.31 -2.75
CA ALA A 18 22.65 -5.73 -1.44
C ALA A 18 23.74 -6.45 -0.63
N THR A 19 24.62 -7.19 -1.30
CA THR A 19 25.78 -7.84 -0.67
C THR A 19 26.75 -6.82 -0.09
N VAL A 20 27.06 -5.76 -0.84
CA VAL A 20 27.96 -4.70 -0.40
C VAL A 20 27.35 -3.89 0.75
N THR A 21 26.06 -3.56 0.68
CA THR A 21 25.39 -2.75 1.70
C THR A 21 25.09 -3.52 2.99
N SER A 22 24.82 -4.83 2.90
CA SER A 22 24.44 -5.65 4.06
C SER A 22 25.63 -6.32 4.75
N GLY A 23 26.85 -6.23 4.17
CA GLY A 23 28.05 -6.87 4.70
C GLY A 23 28.03 -8.41 4.69
N ARG A 24 27.04 -9.02 4.02
CA ARG A 24 26.89 -10.47 3.87
C ARG A 24 26.55 -10.82 2.42
N HIS A 25 26.88 -12.03 1.99
CA HIS A 25 26.48 -12.52 0.67
C HIS A 25 24.96 -12.60 0.56
N VAL A 26 24.39 -11.93 -0.43
CA VAL A 26 22.97 -11.97 -0.81
C VAL A 26 22.88 -12.66 -2.17
N SER A 27 22.07 -13.71 -2.26
CA SER A 27 21.88 -14.44 -3.52
C SER A 27 20.95 -13.70 -4.48
N SER A 28 21.05 -13.97 -5.79
CA SER A 28 20.10 -13.43 -6.78
C SER A 28 18.65 -13.83 -6.50
N ALA A 29 18.42 -15.02 -5.96
CA ALA A 29 17.09 -15.51 -5.60
C ALA A 29 16.52 -14.73 -4.39
N GLU A 30 17.35 -14.48 -3.39
CA GLU A 30 16.98 -13.66 -2.24
C GLU A 30 16.65 -12.22 -2.66
N ALA A 31 17.51 -11.60 -3.48
CA ALA A 31 17.26 -10.26 -4.03
C ALA A 31 15.99 -10.21 -4.91
N CYS A 32 15.72 -11.27 -5.69
CA CYS A 32 14.46 -11.41 -6.44
C CYS A 32 13.25 -11.44 -5.51
N ASN A 33 13.27 -12.28 -4.47
CA ASN A 33 12.14 -12.46 -3.58
C ASN A 33 11.83 -11.16 -2.83
N GLU A 34 12.84 -10.47 -2.31
CA GLU A 34 12.69 -9.17 -1.67
C GLU A 34 12.10 -8.14 -2.63
N LEU A 35 12.66 -8.03 -3.85
CA LEU A 35 12.15 -7.10 -4.85
C LEU A 35 10.68 -7.38 -5.21
N LEU A 36 10.31 -8.65 -5.39
CA LEU A 36 8.94 -9.06 -5.69
C LEU A 36 8.00 -8.76 -4.53
N ALA A 37 8.41 -9.03 -3.28
CA ALA A 37 7.64 -8.71 -2.09
C ALA A 37 7.37 -7.19 -1.98
N TYR A 38 8.41 -6.36 -2.09
CA TYR A 38 8.25 -4.90 -2.06
C TYR A 38 7.43 -4.39 -3.23
N SER A 39 7.61 -4.95 -4.44
CA SER A 39 6.85 -4.56 -5.63
C SER A 39 5.37 -4.92 -5.49
N MET A 40 5.05 -6.09 -4.94
CA MET A 40 3.67 -6.52 -4.69
C MET A 40 2.98 -5.62 -3.67
N ILE A 41 3.66 -5.29 -2.57
CA ILE A 41 3.12 -4.38 -1.54
C ILE A 41 2.89 -2.99 -2.13
N LEU A 42 3.91 -2.40 -2.76
CA LEU A 42 3.81 -1.06 -3.34
C LEU A 42 2.74 -0.98 -4.43
N SER A 43 2.67 -1.99 -5.31
CA SER A 43 1.66 -2.07 -6.37
C SER A 43 0.25 -2.12 -5.79
N CYS A 44 0.04 -2.95 -4.75
CA CYS A 44 -1.22 -3.02 -4.02
C CYS A 44 -1.60 -1.64 -3.46
N CYS A 45 -0.72 -1.00 -2.68
CA CYS A 45 -0.97 0.30 -2.06
C CYS A 45 -1.24 1.40 -3.09
N CYS A 46 -0.51 1.41 -4.22
CA CYS A 46 -0.72 2.39 -5.30
C CYS A 46 -2.10 2.19 -5.96
N TYR A 47 -2.48 0.95 -6.25
CA TYR A 47 -3.78 0.65 -6.85
C TYR A 47 -4.93 1.05 -5.92
N THR A 48 -4.87 0.62 -4.65
CA THR A 48 -5.91 0.94 -3.67
C THR A 48 -5.97 2.43 -3.37
N CYS A 49 -4.83 3.14 -3.28
CA CYS A 49 -4.80 4.61 -3.17
C CYS A 49 -5.48 5.31 -4.37
N CYS A 50 -5.31 4.79 -5.59
CA CYS A 50 -6.02 5.31 -6.76
C CYS A 50 -7.54 5.12 -6.64
N ILE A 51 -7.99 3.96 -6.15
CA ILE A 51 -9.40 3.68 -5.88
C ILE A 51 -9.94 4.60 -4.76
N ARG A 52 -9.21 4.74 -3.66
CA ARG A 52 -9.50 5.67 -2.56
C ARG A 52 -9.74 7.08 -3.06
N ARG A 53 -8.87 7.57 -3.94
CA ARG A 53 -9.00 8.91 -4.53
C ARG A 53 -10.27 9.03 -5.37
N LYS A 54 -10.60 8.02 -6.17
CA LYS A 54 -11.87 7.99 -6.92
C LYS A 54 -13.06 8.00 -5.97
N LEU A 55 -13.03 7.18 -4.93
CA LEU A 55 -14.07 7.11 -3.90
C LEU A 55 -14.31 8.47 -3.24
N ARG A 56 -13.25 9.17 -2.82
CA ARG A 56 -13.36 10.50 -2.20
C ARG A 56 -14.00 11.53 -3.13
N LYS A 57 -13.65 11.52 -4.41
CA LYS A 57 -14.27 12.39 -5.41
C LYS A 57 -15.76 12.07 -5.59
N THR A 58 -16.11 10.79 -5.69
CA THR A 58 -17.50 10.36 -5.88
C THR A 58 -18.38 10.67 -4.67
N LEU A 59 -17.87 10.48 -3.46
CA LEU A 59 -18.61 10.67 -2.21
C LEU A 59 -18.39 12.06 -1.56
N ASN A 60 -17.72 12.98 -2.27
CA ASN A 60 -17.35 14.31 -1.81
C ASN A 60 -16.68 14.35 -0.41
N ILE A 61 -15.70 13.46 -0.20
CA ILE A 61 -14.95 13.30 1.06
C ILE A 61 -13.64 14.11 0.97
N LYS A 62 -13.39 14.99 1.95
CA LYS A 62 -12.13 15.74 2.05
C LYS A 62 -10.95 14.80 2.38
N GLY A 63 -9.78 15.07 1.81
CA GLY A 63 -8.55 14.33 2.10
C GLY A 63 -7.40 14.64 1.12
N GLY A 64 -6.18 14.22 1.48
CA GLY A 64 -4.98 14.37 0.67
C GLY A 64 -4.57 13.07 -0.04
N TRP A 65 -3.80 13.19 -1.12
CA TRP A 65 -3.22 12.01 -1.79
C TRP A 65 -2.14 11.35 -0.94
N PHE A 66 -1.32 12.14 -0.25
CA PHE A 66 -0.29 11.64 0.66
C PHE A 66 -0.90 10.87 1.84
N ASP A 67 -1.97 11.39 2.47
CA ASP A 67 -2.65 10.71 3.57
C ASP A 67 -3.24 9.35 3.15
N ASP A 68 -3.86 9.30 1.97
CA ASP A 68 -4.39 8.06 1.40
C ASP A 68 -3.26 7.04 1.15
N PHE A 69 -2.15 7.48 0.56
CA PHE A 69 -1.00 6.62 0.27
C PHE A 69 -0.37 6.08 1.56
N LEU A 70 -0.13 6.94 2.55
CA LEU A 70 0.45 6.54 3.83
C LEU A 70 -0.48 5.58 4.58
N SER A 71 -1.80 5.80 4.55
CA SER A 71 -2.76 4.90 5.17
C SER A 71 -2.73 3.49 4.55
N HIS A 72 -2.65 3.41 3.22
CA HIS A 72 -2.51 2.13 2.50
C HIS A 72 -1.15 1.46 2.73
N LEU A 73 -0.08 2.24 2.90
CA LEU A 73 1.26 1.72 3.20
C LEU A 73 1.36 1.17 4.63
N MET A 74 0.75 1.86 5.61
CA MET A 74 0.77 1.46 7.02
C MET A 74 -0.13 0.25 7.30
N CYS A 75 -1.36 0.24 6.77
CA CYS A 75 -2.26 -0.90 6.85
C CYS A 75 -3.28 -0.88 5.71
N CYS A 76 -2.92 -1.51 4.58
CA CYS A 76 -3.79 -1.61 3.40
C CYS A 76 -5.17 -2.23 3.74
N TYR A 77 -5.21 -3.26 4.59
CA TYR A 77 -6.46 -3.88 5.02
C TYR A 77 -7.36 -2.91 5.80
N CYS A 78 -6.80 -2.18 6.76
CA CYS A 78 -7.53 -1.21 7.57
C CYS A 78 -8.10 -0.08 6.70
N ALA A 79 -7.29 0.42 5.75
CA ALA A 79 -7.71 1.44 4.80
C ALA A 79 -8.87 0.96 3.92
N LEU A 80 -8.81 -0.28 3.40
CA LEU A 80 -9.90 -0.88 2.63
C LEU A 80 -11.19 -1.04 3.46
N VAL A 81 -11.09 -1.42 4.73
CA VAL A 81 -12.26 -1.50 5.63
C VAL A 81 -12.86 -0.11 5.86
N GLN A 82 -12.05 0.92 6.06
CA GLN A 82 -12.53 2.30 6.19
C GLN A 82 -13.28 2.74 4.91
N GLU A 83 -12.69 2.51 3.74
CA GLU A 83 -13.31 2.83 2.45
C GLU A 83 -14.64 2.10 2.25
N CYS A 84 -14.69 0.82 2.59
CA CYS A 84 -15.92 0.02 2.53
C CYS A 84 -17.00 0.60 3.45
N ARG A 85 -16.65 1.04 4.67
CA ARG A 85 -17.59 1.73 5.58
C ARG A 85 -18.07 3.06 5.00
N GLU A 86 -17.19 3.85 4.40
CA GLU A 86 -17.57 5.10 3.74
C GLU A 86 -18.56 4.87 2.59
N VAL A 87 -18.35 3.80 1.80
CA VAL A 87 -19.29 3.36 0.75
C VAL A 87 -20.64 2.96 1.36
N GLN A 88 -20.66 2.22 2.46
CA GLN A 88 -21.92 1.79 3.07
C GLN A 88 -22.71 2.95 3.70
N ILE A 89 -22.02 3.93 4.29
CA ILE A 89 -22.66 5.09 4.93
C ILE A 89 -23.15 6.11 3.90
N ARG A 90 -22.37 6.35 2.83
CA ARG A 90 -22.57 7.47 1.90
C ARG A 90 -22.91 7.04 0.47
N GLY A 91 -22.74 5.77 0.14
CA GLY A 91 -22.97 5.22 -1.19
C GLY A 91 -24.44 4.87 -1.48
N ILE A 92 -24.64 4.20 -2.62
CA ILE A 92 -25.95 3.99 -3.25
C ILE A 92 -26.84 3.04 -2.43
N GLY A 93 -26.27 2.21 -1.56
CA GLY A 93 -27.00 1.46 -0.55
C GLY A 93 -26.85 2.12 0.82
N LYS A 94 -27.81 2.96 1.22
CA LYS A 94 -27.88 3.51 2.59
C LYS A 94 -28.19 2.37 3.56
N THR A 95 -27.18 1.62 3.98
CA THR A 95 -27.33 0.70 5.10
C THR A 95 -27.27 1.52 6.38
N ILE A 96 -28.28 1.39 7.25
CA ILE A 96 -28.28 2.06 8.56
C ILE A 96 -27.17 1.40 9.39
N ILE A 97 -25.97 2.00 9.37
CA ILE A 97 -24.92 1.65 10.31
C ILE A 97 -25.17 2.49 11.56
N SER A 98 -25.78 1.88 12.58
CA SER A 98 -25.88 2.51 13.89
C SER A 98 -24.46 2.72 14.44
N PRO A 99 -24.11 3.91 14.94
CA PRO A 99 -22.84 4.09 15.62
C PRO A 99 -22.76 3.13 16.81
N PRO A 100 -21.56 2.67 17.19
CA PRO A 100 -21.40 1.96 18.45
C PRO A 100 -21.95 2.85 19.58
N PRO A 101 -22.64 2.27 20.57
CA PRO A 101 -23.15 3.04 21.71
C PRO A 101 -22.02 3.84 22.34
N PHE A 102 -22.31 5.06 22.81
CA PHE A 102 -21.33 5.98 23.38
C PHE A 102 -20.44 5.25 24.39
N GLN A 103 -19.16 5.09 24.04
CA GLN A 103 -18.16 4.48 24.91
C GLN A 103 -17.45 5.62 25.64
N TYR A 104 -17.48 5.60 26.97
CA TYR A 104 -16.61 6.46 27.78
C TYR A 104 -15.20 5.86 27.75
N MET A 105 -14.19 6.72 27.65
CA MET A 105 -12.80 6.31 27.88
C MET A 105 -12.58 6.34 29.39
N GLU A 106 -12.29 5.19 30.01
CA GLU A 106 -11.88 5.16 31.41
C GLU A 106 -10.57 5.95 31.57
N ALA A 107 -10.58 6.87 32.53
CA ALA A 107 -9.45 7.74 32.87
C ALA A 107 -8.42 7.01 33.75
#